data_AF-A0A813VM71-F1
#
_entry.id   AF-A0A813VM71-F1
#
_cell.length_a   1.000
_cell.length_b   1.000
_cell.length_c   1.000
_cell.angle_alpha   90.00
_cell.angle_beta   90.00
_cell.angle_gamma   90.00
#
_symmetry.space_group_name_H-M   'P 1'
#
loop_
_entity.id
_entity.type
_entity.pdbx_description
1 polymer ?
#
loop_
_entity_poly.entity_id
_entity_poly.type
_entity_poly.pdbx_seq_one_letter_code
_entity_poly.pdbx_strand_id
1 'polypeptide(L)'
;MSLNKSGRPDPQLEADFDIRAKNVEQCLNELEQFLSPLEKTTYSTIHETISPLDRARYDLTAAYTLNSLMWSYLRTRGIDPKQTQLKPELDRVKSYMEKMKMIIDKQDAPKVDKSAAVRLLRNALWQKAQGKNTKTDSETNENSDMTT
;
A
#
# COMPACT_ATOMS: atom_id res chain seq x y z
N MET A 1 18.65 -29.91 17.67
CA MET A 1 19.85 -29.16 18.09
C MET A 1 21.04 -30.06 17.77
N SER A 2 21.69 -29.83 16.64
CA SER A 2 22.74 -30.73 16.13
C SER A 2 24.09 -30.23 16.63
N LEU A 3 24.70 -30.97 17.55
CA LEU A 3 26.01 -30.66 18.14
C LEU A 3 27.13 -31.33 17.32
N ASN A 4 28.24 -30.61 17.15
CA ASN A 4 29.51 -31.17 16.66
C ASN A 4 30.10 -32.13 17.70
N LYS A 5 30.87 -33.14 17.25
CA LYS A 5 31.59 -34.16 18.05
C LYS A 5 32.49 -33.61 19.19
N SER A 6 32.74 -32.30 19.30
CA SER A 6 33.49 -31.69 20.41
C SER A 6 32.66 -30.84 21.40
N GLY A 7 31.33 -30.82 21.26
CA GLY A 7 30.45 -30.03 22.13
C GLY A 7 30.54 -28.50 21.94
N ARG A 8 31.33 -28.03 20.98
CA ARG A 8 31.36 -26.61 20.58
C ARG A 8 30.21 -26.28 19.61
N PRO A 9 29.60 -25.08 19.72
CA PRO A 9 28.67 -24.58 18.71
C PRO A 9 29.33 -24.60 17.33
N ASP A 10 28.55 -24.87 16.28
CA ASP A 10 29.03 -24.80 14.90
C ASP A 10 29.57 -23.40 14.60
N PRO A 11 30.84 -23.23 14.19
CA PRO A 11 31.43 -21.92 13.90
C PRO A 11 30.65 -21.11 12.86
N GLN A 12 29.95 -21.77 11.94
CA GLN A 12 29.11 -21.09 10.94
C GLN A 12 27.85 -20.48 11.59
N LEU A 13 27.27 -21.16 12.57
CA LEU A 13 26.08 -20.68 13.29
C LEU A 13 26.38 -19.46 14.16
N GLU A 14 27.57 -19.42 14.77
CA GLU A 14 28.05 -18.30 15.59
C GLU A 14 28.32 -17.05 14.73
N ALA A 15 29.03 -17.20 13.62
CA ALA A 15 29.25 -16.11 12.66
C ALA A 15 27.94 -15.55 12.09
N ASP A 16 27.00 -16.42 11.74
CA ASP A 16 25.67 -16.05 11.26
C ASP A 16 24.85 -15.28 12.30
N PHE A 17 24.98 -15.64 13.58
CA PHE A 17 24.32 -14.94 14.68
C PHE A 17 24.86 -13.52 14.84
N ASP A 18 26.18 -13.35 14.84
CA ASP A 18 26.84 -12.05 14.97
C ASP A 18 26.45 -11.10 13.83
N ILE A 19 26.38 -11.62 12.60
CA ILE A 19 25.94 -10.83 11.44
C ILE A 19 24.49 -10.35 11.65
N ARG A 20 23.59 -11.24 12.07
CA ARG A 20 22.18 -10.89 12.31
C ARG A 20 22.04 -9.87 13.45
N ALA A 21 22.81 -10.02 14.53
CA ALA A 21 22.79 -9.08 15.65
C ALA A 21 23.25 -7.68 15.23
N LYS A 22 24.37 -7.59 14.50
CA LYS A 22 24.87 -6.32 13.94
C LYS A 22 23.87 -5.66 13.00
N ASN A 23 23.20 -6.44 12.16
CA ASN A 23 22.17 -5.90 11.26
C ASN A 23 20.99 -5.31 12.03
N VAL A 24 20.53 -5.98 13.10
CA VAL A 24 19.45 -5.46 13.95
C VAL A 24 19.89 -4.16 14.63
N GLU A 25 21.10 -4.12 15.19
CA GLU A 25 21.66 -2.92 15.80
C GLU A 25 21.73 -1.75 14.82
N GLN A 26 22.24 -1.99 13.60
CA GLN A 26 22.29 -0.97 12.56
C GLN A 26 20.89 -0.45 12.20
N CYS A 27 19.92 -1.34 11.98
CA CYS A 27 18.55 -0.93 11.67
C CYS A 27 17.90 -0.13 12.81
N LEU A 28 18.20 -0.45 14.08
CA LEU A 28 17.69 0.31 15.23
C LEU A 28 18.33 1.70 15.31
N ASN A 29 19.63 1.81 15.06
CA ASN A 29 20.33 3.10 15.02
C ASN A 29 19.80 4.01 13.90
N GLU A 30 19.55 3.45 12.71
CA GLU A 30 18.94 4.18 11.59
C GLU A 30 17.52 4.65 11.94
N LEU A 31 16.73 3.80 12.60
CA LEU A 31 15.38 4.15 13.04
C LEU A 31 15.40 5.26 14.10
N GLU A 32 16.31 5.21 15.06
CA GLU A 32 16.45 6.25 16.11
C GLU A 32 16.79 7.61 15.49
N GLN A 33 17.71 7.64 14.52
CA GLN A 33 18.02 8.86 13.78
C GLN A 33 16.80 9.41 13.03
N PHE A 34 16.01 8.53 12.41
CA PHE A 34 14.78 8.90 11.71
C PHE A 34 13.70 9.46 12.64
N LEU A 35 13.62 8.94 13.88
CA LEU A 35 12.61 9.35 14.86
C LEU A 35 13.03 10.58 15.70
N SER A 36 14.33 10.90 15.78
CA SER A 36 14.83 12.06 16.54
C SER A 36 14.14 13.41 16.24
N PRO A 37 13.75 13.74 14.99
CA PRO A 37 12.99 14.96 14.72
C PRO A 37 11.59 15.00 15.37
N LEU A 38 10.97 13.83 15.57
CA LEU A 38 9.65 13.72 16.19
C LEU A 38 9.71 13.96 17.70
N GLU A 39 10.82 13.66 18.35
CA GLU A 39 11.01 13.94 19.77
C GLU A 39 11.13 15.44 20.06
N LYS A 40 11.66 16.20 19.10
CA LYS A 40 11.87 17.65 19.20
C LYS A 40 10.63 18.46 18.85
N THR A 41 9.59 17.82 18.32
CA THR A 41 8.40 18.50 17.80
C THR A 41 7.14 18.00 18.50
N THR A 42 6.28 18.91 18.94
CA THR A 42 5.01 18.54 19.58
C THR A 42 3.99 18.07 18.55
N TYR A 43 3.23 17.02 18.89
CA TYR A 43 2.15 16.47 18.07
C TYR A 43 1.13 17.53 17.60
N SER A 44 0.72 18.47 18.48
CA SER A 44 -0.22 19.55 18.12
C SER A 44 0.33 20.42 16.99
N THR A 45 1.61 20.78 17.06
CA THR A 45 2.28 21.62 16.06
C THR A 45 2.33 20.94 14.70
N ILE A 46 2.62 19.63 14.66
CA ILE A 46 2.59 18.84 13.43
C ILE A 46 1.18 18.84 12.84
N HIS A 47 0.16 18.56 13.67
CA HIS A 47 -1.22 18.50 13.20
C HIS A 47 -1.70 19.84 12.63
N GLU A 48 -1.41 20.96 13.28
CA GLU A 48 -1.83 22.29 12.84
C GLU A 48 -1.19 22.71 11.51
N THR A 49 0.00 22.20 11.19
CA THR A 49 0.79 22.65 10.04
C THR A 49 0.48 21.88 8.75
N ILE A 50 0.00 20.63 8.85
CA ILE A 50 -0.14 19.71 7.70
C ILE A 50 -1.57 19.59 7.18
N SER A 51 -1.69 19.24 5.89
CA SER A 51 -2.99 19.00 5.26
C SER A 51 -3.73 17.82 5.92
N PRO A 52 -5.07 17.75 5.86
CA PRO A 52 -5.82 16.61 6.42
C PRO A 52 -5.39 15.25 5.87
N LEU A 53 -4.96 15.20 4.59
CA LEU A 53 -4.46 14.00 3.95
C LEU A 53 -3.09 13.62 4.52
N ASP A 54 -2.16 14.58 4.61
CA ASP A 54 -0.83 14.31 5.17
C ASP A 54 -0.91 13.92 6.65
N ARG A 55 -1.88 14.47 7.39
CA ARG A 55 -2.18 14.08 8.77
C ARG A 55 -2.60 12.61 8.87
N ALA A 56 -3.55 12.19 8.05
CA ALA A 56 -3.96 10.78 8.02
C ALA A 56 -2.80 9.84 7.64
N ARG A 57 -1.94 10.26 6.71
CA ARG A 57 -0.73 9.50 6.34
C ARG A 57 0.24 9.41 7.52
N TYR A 58 0.48 10.51 8.23
CA TYR A 58 1.33 10.56 9.40
C TYR A 58 0.83 9.62 10.51
N ASP A 59 -0.45 9.74 10.90
CA ASP A 59 -1.06 8.95 11.96
C ASP A 59 -1.03 7.44 11.64
N LEU A 60 -1.37 7.07 10.40
CA LEU A 60 -1.34 5.67 9.97
C LEU A 60 0.08 5.11 9.95
N THR A 61 1.05 5.91 9.50
CA THR A 61 2.45 5.50 9.49
C THR A 61 2.94 5.31 10.92
N ALA A 62 2.72 6.27 11.81
CA ALA A 62 3.10 6.17 13.21
C ALA A 62 2.51 4.93 13.91
N ALA A 63 1.22 4.67 13.70
CA ALA A 63 0.56 3.47 14.24
C ALA A 63 1.15 2.17 13.68
N TYR A 64 1.48 2.12 12.39
CA TYR A 64 2.13 0.96 11.78
C TYR A 64 3.54 0.74 12.31
N THR A 65 4.33 1.81 12.47
CA THR A 65 5.69 1.74 13.01
C THR A 65 5.68 1.22 14.44
N LEU A 66 4.80 1.74 15.31
CA LEU A 66 4.68 1.29 16.69
C LEU A 66 4.30 -0.19 16.78
N ASN A 67 3.30 -0.62 16.00
CA ASN A 67 2.91 -2.03 15.95
C ASN A 67 4.02 -2.93 15.41
N SER A 68 4.81 -2.45 14.44
CA SER A 68 5.96 -3.18 13.90
C SER A 68 7.09 -3.31 14.92
N LEU A 69 7.34 -2.27 15.73
CA LEU A 69 8.32 -2.33 16.82
C LEU A 69 7.90 -3.30 17.92
N MET A 70 6.61 -3.28 18.27
CA MET A 70 6.04 -4.27 19.20
C MET A 70 6.22 -5.70 18.68
N TRP A 71 6.06 -5.91 17.37
CA TRP A 71 6.29 -7.21 16.74
C TRP A 71 7.74 -7.67 16.91
N SER A 72 8.69 -6.79 16.62
CA SER A 72 10.12 -7.05 16.80
C SER A 72 10.46 -7.34 18.25
N TYR A 73 9.92 -6.57 19.20
CA TYR A 73 10.10 -6.77 20.64
C TYR A 73 9.61 -8.15 21.11
N LEU A 74 8.41 -8.56 20.71
CA LEU A 74 7.89 -9.88 21.08
C LEU A 74 8.79 -11.01 20.55
N ARG A 75 9.32 -10.85 19.33
CA ARG A 75 10.28 -11.81 18.76
C ARG A 75 11.59 -11.89 19.55
N THR A 76 12.11 -10.78 20.08
CA THR A 76 13.32 -10.81 20.93
C THR A 76 13.08 -11.45 22.29
N ARG A 77 11.81 -11.56 22.72
CA ARG A 77 11.39 -12.32 23.91
C ARG A 77 11.09 -13.79 23.61
N GLY A 78 11.19 -14.21 22.34
CA GLY A 78 10.85 -15.58 21.92
C GLY A 78 9.35 -15.86 21.86
N ILE A 79 8.51 -14.82 21.91
CA ILE A 79 7.05 -14.93 21.80
C ILE A 79 6.68 -14.79 20.32
N ASP A 80 5.86 -15.71 19.80
CA ASP A 80 5.33 -15.59 18.45
C ASP A 80 4.27 -14.48 18.39
N PRO A 81 4.50 -13.36 17.67
CA PRO A 81 3.56 -12.25 17.63
C PRO A 81 2.25 -12.59 16.90
N LYS A 82 2.21 -13.70 16.14
CA LYS A 82 0.98 -14.19 15.50
C LYS A 82 -0.03 -14.73 16.51
N GLN A 83 0.44 -15.18 17.66
CA GLN A 83 -0.41 -15.73 18.72
C GLN A 83 -0.98 -14.63 19.63
N THR A 84 -0.58 -13.37 19.44
CA THR A 84 -1.07 -12.22 20.19
C THR A 84 -2.09 -11.42 19.39
N GLN A 85 -2.71 -10.42 20.03
CA GLN A 85 -3.63 -9.49 19.36
C GLN A 85 -2.94 -8.52 18.39
N LEU A 86 -1.63 -8.65 18.17
CA LEU A 86 -0.90 -7.72 17.31
C LEU A 86 -1.17 -7.93 15.82
N LYS A 87 -1.42 -9.17 15.39
CA LYS A 87 -1.76 -9.47 13.99
C LYS A 87 -3.05 -8.77 13.52
N PRO A 88 -4.19 -8.88 14.23
CA PRO A 88 -5.40 -8.16 13.83
C PRO A 88 -5.22 -6.63 13.90
N GLU A 89 -4.41 -6.11 14.82
CA GLU A 89 -4.09 -4.68 14.88
C GLU A 89 -3.31 -4.20 13.66
N LEU A 90 -2.32 -4.97 13.20
CA LEU A 90 -1.61 -4.69 11.95
C LEU A 90 -2.54 -4.75 10.74
N ASP A 91 -3.42 -5.74 10.66
CA ASP A 91 -4.39 -5.86 9.57
C ASP A 91 -5.39 -4.69 9.58
N ARG A 92 -5.80 -4.24 10.76
CA ARG A 92 -6.63 -3.05 10.94
C ARG A 92 -5.93 -1.81 10.37
N VAL A 93 -4.69 -1.53 10.76
CA VAL A 93 -3.93 -0.38 10.24
C VAL A 93 -3.76 -0.46 8.72
N LYS A 94 -3.42 -1.64 8.17
CA LYS A 94 -3.33 -1.86 6.73
C LYS A 94 -4.63 -1.57 6.00
N SER A 95 -5.78 -1.99 6.55
CA SER A 95 -7.08 -1.70 5.96
C SER A 95 -7.36 -0.20 5.85
N TYR A 96 -6.88 0.60 6.81
CA TYR A 96 -7.00 2.06 6.75
C TYR A 96 -6.02 2.69 5.76
N MET A 97 -4.81 2.13 5.61
CA MET A 97 -3.88 2.54 4.56
C MET A 97 -4.43 2.25 3.16
N GLU A 98 -5.14 1.14 2.97
CA GLU A 98 -5.83 0.83 1.71
C GLU A 98 -6.95 1.83 1.42
N LYS A 99 -7.78 2.17 2.43
CA LYS A 99 -8.81 3.22 2.29
C LYS A 99 -8.19 4.56 1.93
N MET A 100 -7.08 4.92 2.57
CA MET A 100 -6.33 6.13 2.27
C MET A 100 -5.87 6.16 0.82
N LYS A 101 -5.30 5.04 0.34
CA LYS A 101 -4.91 4.88 -1.06
C LYS A 101 -6.10 5.06 -2.01
N MET A 102 -7.26 4.45 -1.72
CA MET A 102 -8.47 4.63 -2.54
C MET A 102 -8.93 6.08 -2.62
N ILE A 103 -8.77 6.87 -1.54
CA ILE A 103 -9.10 8.29 -1.54
C ILE A 103 -8.16 9.07 -2.48
N ILE A 104 -6.86 8.77 -2.41
CA ILE A 104 -5.84 9.38 -3.29
C ILE A 104 -6.13 9.00 -4.75
N ASP A 105 -6.29 7.71 -5.04
CA ASP A 105 -6.54 7.22 -6.40
C ASP A 105 -7.84 7.80 -6.99
N LYS A 106 -8.86 8.04 -6.15
CA LYS A 106 -10.11 8.67 -6.56
C LYS A 106 -9.95 10.15 -6.94
N GLN A 107 -8.97 10.85 -6.36
CA GLN A 107 -8.67 12.23 -6.73
C GLN A 107 -8.16 12.32 -8.17
N ASP A 108 -7.37 11.33 -8.59
CA ASP A 108 -6.75 11.25 -9.92
C ASP A 108 -7.60 10.49 -10.95
N ALA A 109 -8.73 9.93 -10.54
CA ALA A 109 -9.62 9.17 -11.42
C ALA A 109 -10.26 10.05 -12.50
N PRO A 110 -10.39 9.54 -13.75
CA PRO A 110 -11.03 10.27 -14.83
C PRO A 110 -12.49 10.59 -14.48
N LYS A 111 -12.86 11.86 -14.64
CA LYS A 111 -14.22 12.34 -14.37
C LYS A 111 -15.09 12.14 -15.60
N VAL A 112 -16.26 11.54 -15.41
CA VAL A 112 -17.25 11.37 -16.49
C VAL A 112 -17.84 12.74 -16.85
N ASP A 113 -17.82 13.07 -18.15
CA ASP A 113 -18.55 14.23 -18.67
C ASP A 113 -20.06 13.94 -18.65
N LYS A 114 -20.73 14.50 -17.64
CA LYS A 114 -22.18 14.38 -17.45
C LYS A 114 -22.97 14.96 -18.63
N SER A 115 -22.46 16.02 -19.27
CA SER A 115 -23.12 16.64 -20.42
C SER A 115 -23.08 15.71 -21.63
N ALA A 116 -21.91 15.13 -21.92
CA ALA A 116 -21.77 14.14 -22.98
C ALA A 116 -22.65 12.91 -22.73
N ALA A 117 -22.68 12.37 -21.50
CA ALA A 117 -23.52 11.24 -21.14
C ALA A 117 -25.03 11.53 -21.36
N VAL A 118 -25.50 12.72 -21.00
CA VAL A 118 -26.90 13.14 -21.24
C VAL A 118 -27.19 13.24 -22.74
N ARG A 119 -26.25 13.75 -23.56
CA ARG A 119 -26.39 13.82 -25.02
C ARG A 119 -26.49 12.43 -25.64
N LEU A 120 -25.63 11.50 -25.22
CA LEU A 120 -25.65 10.10 -25.66
C LEU A 120 -26.99 9.44 -25.32
N LEU A 121 -27.48 9.63 -24.08
CA LEU A 121 -28.75 9.09 -23.64
C LEU A 121 -29.93 9.68 -24.44
N ARG A 122 -29.96 11.00 -24.65
CA ARG A 122 -31.01 11.66 -25.45
C ARG A 122 -31.02 11.15 -26.89
N ASN A 123 -29.85 11.01 -27.51
CA ASN A 123 -29.76 10.51 -28.88
C ASN A 123 -30.26 9.05 -28.96
N ALA A 124 -29.83 8.19 -28.02
CA ALA A 124 -30.27 6.79 -27.96
C ALA A 124 -31.79 6.66 -27.76
N LEU A 125 -32.38 7.45 -26.86
CA LEU A 125 -33.83 7.47 -26.62
C LEU A 125 -34.61 7.99 -27.83
N TRP A 126 -34.11 9.03 -28.48
CA TRP A 126 -34.74 9.60 -29.67
C TRP A 126 -34.69 8.64 -30.87
N GLN A 127 -33.56 7.96 -31.10
CA GLN A 127 -33.44 6.94 -32.16
C GLN A 127 -34.39 5.75 -31.94
N LYS A 128 -34.53 5.30 -30.69
CA LYS A 128 -35.51 4.25 -30.31
C LYS A 128 -36.95 4.71 -30.57
N ALA A 129 -37.28 5.95 -30.23
CA ALA A 129 -38.61 6.52 -30.51
C ALA A 129 -38.91 6.66 -32.01
N GLN A 130 -37.88 6.85 -32.84
CA GLN A 130 -38.01 6.93 -34.30
C GLN A 130 -37.98 5.58 -35.04
N GLY A 131 -37.88 4.45 -34.32
CA GLY A 131 -37.85 3.11 -34.95
C GLY A 131 -36.63 2.84 -35.86
N LYS A 132 -35.62 3.73 -35.85
CA LYS A 132 -34.39 3.56 -36.64
C LYS A 132 -33.43 2.63 -35.89
N ASN A 133 -33.50 1.34 -36.18
CA ASN A 133 -32.43 0.41 -35.87
C ASN A 133 -31.28 0.66 -36.86
N THR A 134 -30.33 1.54 -36.53
CA THR A 134 -29.07 1.61 -37.27
C THR A 134 -28.22 0.40 -36.88
N LYS A 135 -28.37 -0.70 -37.64
CA LYS A 135 -27.29 -1.69 -37.75
C LYS A 135 -26.12 -0.99 -38.43
N THR A 136 -25.05 -0.73 -37.69
CA THR A 136 -23.78 -0.35 -38.30
C THR A 136 -23.06 -1.64 -38.64
N ASP A 137 -23.25 -2.10 -39.88
CA ASP A 137 -22.43 -3.15 -40.47
C ASP A 137 -21.00 -2.61 -40.62
N SER A 138 -20.05 -3.27 -39.98
CA SER A 138 -18.63 -3.10 -40.25
C SER A 138 -18.29 -3.88 -41.52
N GLU A 139 -18.42 -3.25 -42.69
CA GLU A 139 -17.84 -3.76 -43.93
C GLU A 139 -16.38 -3.27 -44.03
N THR A 140 -15.46 -4.19 -43.75
CA THR A 140 -14.05 -4.10 -44.14
C THR A 140 -13.98 -4.25 -45.66
N ASN A 141 -13.78 -3.15 -46.38
CA ASN A 141 -13.59 -3.17 -47.83
C ASN A 141 -12.13 -3.50 -48.15
N GLU A 142 -11.80 -4.80 -48.22
CA GLU A 142 -10.70 -5.29 -49.05
C GLU A 142 -11.22 -5.34 -50.49
N ASN A 143 -10.84 -4.36 -51.31
CA ASN A 143 -10.95 -4.50 -52.76
C ASN A 143 -9.56 -4.49 -53.37
N SER A 144 -9.24 -5.64 -53.93
CA SER A 144 -8.20 -5.96 -54.88
C SER A 144 -8.11 -4.94 -56.02
N ASP A 145 -6.91 -4.43 -56.26
CA ASP A 145 -6.55 -3.82 -57.54
C ASP A 145 -5.70 -4.84 -58.32
N MET A 146 -6.33 -5.45 -59.32
CA MET A 146 -5.73 -6.35 -60.30
C MET A 146 -6.12 -5.81 -61.67
N THR A 147 -5.15 -5.75 -62.58
CA THR A 147 -5.18 -5.28 -63.99
C THR A 147 -5.08 -3.75 -64.15
N THR A 148 -4.08 -3.19 -64.86
CA THR A 148 -3.41 -3.62 -66.10
C THR A 148 -1.99 -3.06 -66.15
#